data_AF-A0A448UYT4-F1
#
_entry.id   AF-A0A448UYT4-F1
#
_cell.length_a   1.000
_cell.length_b   1.000
_cell.length_c   1.000
_cell.angle_alpha   90.00
_cell.angle_beta   90.00
_cell.angle_gamma   90.00
#
_symmetry.space_group_name_H-M   'P 1'
#
loop_
_entity.id
_entity.type
_entity.pdbx_description
1 polymer ?
#
loop_
_entity_poly.entity_id
_entity_poly.type
_entity_poly.pdbx_seq_one_letter_code
_entity_poly.pdbx_strand_id
1 'polypeptide(L)'
;MSLVHRRNTNDRSFLSEKSAKNQGTAGVGKAYGVTRRRALGVVGALGTLGALSACGLSGENVFGGEHDGIIVGSAAFAESQILAEIYSQALNKNGFKSSTQLGIGAREAYLGALTSGAIDVIPEYSGNLLLYLDENSTAQTKQEILQALGGVLDKNLKALDASQAENKDTLVVTQQTAQKYNLHTLDDLAKVCTELKIGAAPEFAERAYGIPGLKDKYGCVPAEFVSLADGEGHSPSKPCRITPCRL
;
A
#
# COMPACT_ATOMS: atom_id res chain seq x y z
N MET A 1 -0.15 -4.15 4.03
CA MET A 1 0.03 -2.74 3.62
C MET A 1 -0.39 -2.60 2.17
N SER A 2 -1.17 -1.58 1.80
CA SER A 2 -1.58 -1.20 0.45
C SER A 2 -1.28 0.27 0.21
N LEU A 3 -0.98 0.66 -1.02
CA LEU A 3 -1.05 2.08 -1.40
C LEU A 3 -2.52 2.49 -1.54
N VAL A 4 -2.90 3.61 -0.95
CA VAL A 4 -4.20 4.24 -1.20
C VAL A 4 -3.93 5.51 -1.98
N HIS A 5 -4.66 5.68 -3.08
CA HIS A 5 -4.47 6.82 -3.98
C HIS A 5 -5.77 7.51 -4.32
N ARG A 6 -5.65 8.77 -4.72
CA ARG A 6 -6.74 9.51 -5.32
C ARG A 6 -6.95 9.05 -6.77
N ARG A 7 -8.19 8.71 -7.13
CA ARG A 7 -8.60 8.43 -8.51
C ARG A 7 -8.58 9.72 -9.31
N ASN A 8 -7.99 9.66 -10.50
CA ASN A 8 -8.14 10.72 -11.48
C ASN A 8 -9.58 10.68 -12.04
N THR A 9 -10.42 11.66 -11.70
CA THR A 9 -11.80 11.73 -12.17
C THR A 9 -11.92 12.01 -13.67
N ASN A 10 -10.80 12.35 -14.35
CA ASN A 10 -10.76 12.64 -15.78
C ASN A 10 -10.32 11.45 -16.65
N ASP A 11 -9.91 10.32 -16.09
CA ASP A 11 -9.39 9.19 -16.87
C ASP A 11 -10.36 7.99 -16.87
N ARG A 12 -11.08 7.82 -17.98
CA ARG A 12 -11.98 6.68 -18.24
C ARG A 12 -11.25 5.43 -18.76
N SER A 13 -9.92 5.41 -18.81
CA SER A 13 -9.17 4.31 -19.42
C SER A 13 -8.94 3.09 -18.52
N PHE A 14 -9.14 3.20 -17.20
CA PHE A 14 -8.91 2.08 -16.27
C PHE A 14 -10.07 1.06 -16.20
N LEU A 15 -11.12 1.22 -17.02
CA LEU A 15 -12.31 0.36 -17.09
C LEU A 15 -12.32 -0.60 -18.29
N SER A 16 -11.21 -1.28 -18.59
CA SER A 16 -11.27 -2.40 -19.54
C SER A 16 -10.29 -3.52 -19.19
N GLU A 17 -10.61 -4.28 -18.15
CA GLU A 17 -10.37 -5.72 -18.19
C GLU A 17 -11.17 -6.30 -19.38
N LYS A 18 -10.47 -6.66 -20.46
CA LYS A 18 -10.98 -7.65 -21.41
C LYS A 18 -9.96 -8.76 -21.60
N SER A 19 -10.25 -9.83 -20.87
CA SER A 19 -10.17 -11.21 -21.36
C SER A 19 -10.37 -11.32 -22.88
N ALA A 20 -9.36 -11.82 -23.60
CA ALA A 20 -9.47 -12.79 -24.69
C ALA A 20 -8.08 -13.00 -25.32
N LYS A 21 -7.43 -14.15 -25.10
CA LYS A 21 -7.48 -15.35 -25.95
C LYS A 21 -6.72 -15.21 -27.29
N ASN A 22 -5.53 -15.78 -27.28
CA ASN A 22 -4.88 -16.59 -28.32
C ASN A 22 -5.55 -16.65 -29.72
N GLN A 23 -4.81 -16.22 -30.74
CA GLN A 23 -4.79 -16.67 -32.15
C GLN A 23 -3.69 -15.84 -32.84
N GLY A 24 -2.72 -16.37 -33.56
CA GLY A 24 -2.82 -17.39 -34.61
C GLY A 24 -2.32 -16.75 -35.90
N THR A 25 -1.26 -17.31 -36.46
CA THR A 25 -0.45 -16.86 -37.60
C THR A 25 -1.17 -16.82 -38.96
N ALA A 26 -0.58 -16.04 -39.89
CA ALA A 26 -0.44 -16.27 -41.34
C ALA A 26 -1.36 -15.51 -42.34
N GLY A 27 -0.75 -15.15 -43.48
CA GLY A 27 -1.41 -14.92 -44.78
C GLY A 27 -1.50 -13.45 -45.23
N VAL A 28 -0.50 -12.90 -45.95
CA VAL A 28 -0.40 -12.87 -47.42
C VAL A 28 -1.48 -12.04 -48.14
N GLY A 29 -1.07 -10.82 -48.55
CA GLY A 29 -1.22 -10.24 -49.89
C GLY A 29 -2.60 -10.02 -50.51
N LYS A 30 -2.90 -8.74 -50.88
CA LYS A 30 -3.25 -8.40 -52.26
C LYS A 30 -3.15 -6.89 -52.53
N ALA A 31 -2.37 -6.56 -53.55
CA ALA A 31 -2.27 -5.23 -54.14
C ALA A 31 -3.48 -4.94 -55.05
N TYR A 32 -3.91 -3.69 -55.11
CA TYR A 32 -4.58 -3.10 -56.27
C TYR A 32 -4.02 -1.69 -56.50
N GLY A 33 -3.28 -1.50 -57.60
CA GLY A 33 -3.19 -0.20 -58.28
C GLY A 33 -4.55 0.13 -58.91
N VAL A 34 -4.86 1.29 -59.48
CA VAL A 34 -4.19 2.21 -60.42
C VAL A 34 -5.19 3.41 -60.47
N THR A 35 -4.89 4.71 -60.57
CA THR A 35 -4.32 5.44 -61.71
C THR A 35 -4.21 6.95 -61.40
N ARG A 36 -3.28 7.58 -62.10
CA ARG A 36 -2.87 8.99 -62.10
C ARG A 36 -3.93 9.97 -62.62
N ARG A 37 -3.94 11.21 -62.10
CA ARG A 37 -4.02 12.45 -62.91
C ARG A 37 -3.06 13.51 -62.35
N ARG A 38 -2.27 14.09 -63.26
CA ARG A 38 -1.30 15.17 -63.03
C ARG A 38 -2.02 16.53 -63.06
N ALA A 39 -1.56 17.49 -62.25
CA ALA A 39 -1.40 18.89 -62.66
C ALA A 39 -0.35 19.57 -61.77
N LEU A 40 0.63 20.20 -62.44
CA LEU A 40 1.70 21.03 -61.87
C LEU A 40 1.25 22.49 -61.72
N GLY A 41 1.93 23.22 -60.82
CA GLY A 41 1.96 24.69 -60.71
C GLY A 41 1.39 25.17 -59.37
N VAL A 42 2.01 26.02 -58.56
CA VAL A 42 3.04 27.05 -58.77
C VAL A 42 3.77 27.30 -57.43
N VAL A 43 5.05 27.65 -57.52
CA VAL A 43 5.96 28.09 -56.45
C VAL A 43 5.49 29.41 -55.81
N GLY A 44 5.37 29.45 -54.49
CA GLY A 44 5.19 30.66 -53.69
C GLY A 44 5.87 30.48 -52.33
N ALA A 45 6.99 31.16 -52.13
CA ALA A 45 7.82 31.09 -50.94
C ALA A 45 7.31 32.00 -49.80
N LEU A 46 7.81 31.70 -48.59
CA LEU A 46 7.91 32.52 -47.37
C LEU A 46 6.81 32.34 -46.29
N GLY A 47 7.17 31.54 -45.28
CA GLY A 47 7.27 32.08 -43.92
C GLY A 47 6.20 31.68 -42.90
N THR A 48 5.98 30.38 -42.66
CA THR A 48 5.31 29.92 -41.43
C THR A 48 6.03 28.66 -40.89
N LEU A 49 6.90 28.84 -39.90
CA LEU A 49 7.45 27.72 -39.11
C LEU A 49 6.92 27.85 -37.68
N GLY A 50 5.68 27.41 -37.54
CA GLY A 50 5.05 27.09 -36.27
C GLY A 50 4.60 25.64 -36.31
N ALA A 51 5.01 24.92 -35.25
CA ALA A 51 4.39 23.71 -34.69
C ALA A 51 4.89 22.31 -35.13
N LEU A 52 5.38 21.61 -34.10
CA LEU A 52 5.13 20.21 -33.73
C LEU A 52 5.89 19.09 -34.47
N SER A 53 6.84 18.47 -33.75
CA SER A 53 6.82 17.02 -33.45
C SER A 53 7.96 16.64 -32.49
N ALA A 54 7.73 16.80 -31.19
CA ALA A 54 8.49 16.11 -30.15
C ALA A 54 7.49 15.30 -29.33
N CYS A 55 6.95 14.24 -29.92
CA CYS A 55 6.26 13.19 -29.18
C CYS A 55 7.29 12.18 -28.70
N GLY A 56 7.42 12.05 -27.39
CA GLY A 56 8.23 11.00 -26.80
C GLY A 56 8.40 11.16 -25.29
N LEU A 57 7.29 11.12 -24.54
CA LEU A 57 7.10 10.28 -23.34
C LEU A 57 5.74 10.64 -22.71
N SER A 58 4.68 9.92 -23.06
CA SER A 58 3.37 10.06 -22.40
C SER A 58 3.39 9.30 -21.07
N GLY A 59 3.63 10.04 -19.99
CA GLY A 59 3.29 9.65 -18.63
C GLY A 59 2.22 10.61 -18.10
N GLU A 60 1.07 10.67 -18.77
CA GLU A 60 -0.01 11.58 -18.40
C GLU A 60 -0.71 11.10 -17.13
N ASN A 61 -0.54 11.88 -16.05
CA ASN A 61 -1.47 12.10 -14.95
C ASN A 61 -2.10 10.85 -14.30
N VAL A 62 -1.27 10.00 -13.71
CA VAL A 62 -1.74 8.86 -12.90
C VAL A 62 -2.41 9.32 -11.60
N PHE A 63 -2.16 10.55 -11.15
CA PHE A 63 -2.75 11.10 -9.92
C PHE A 63 -3.14 12.57 -10.11
N GLY A 64 -4.37 12.92 -9.72
CA GLY A 64 -4.95 14.24 -9.94
C GLY A 64 -4.74 15.15 -8.74
N GLY A 65 -3.64 15.88 -8.73
CA GLY A 65 -3.37 17.00 -7.82
C GLY A 65 -3.19 18.32 -8.58
N GLU A 66 -3.27 19.45 -7.87
CA GLU A 66 -3.09 20.81 -8.45
C GLU A 66 -1.60 21.15 -8.71
N HIS A 67 -0.72 20.18 -8.52
CA HIS A 67 0.73 20.30 -8.55
C HIS A 67 1.37 19.42 -9.64
N ASP A 68 2.51 19.87 -10.17
CA ASP A 68 3.26 19.16 -11.20
C ASP A 68 4.06 18.00 -10.58
N GLY A 69 3.56 16.78 -10.79
CA GLY A 69 4.13 15.53 -10.30
C GLY A 69 3.31 14.89 -9.18
N ILE A 70 3.71 13.67 -8.83
CA ILE A 70 3.08 12.82 -7.82
C ILE A 70 3.63 13.18 -6.44
N ILE A 71 2.76 13.45 -5.48
CA ILE A 71 3.14 13.66 -4.08
C ILE A 71 2.80 12.41 -3.26
N VAL A 72 3.84 11.72 -2.80
CA VAL A 72 3.73 10.56 -1.91
C VAL A 72 3.73 11.03 -0.46
N GLY A 73 2.59 10.90 0.23
CA GLY A 73 2.46 11.25 1.64
C GLY A 73 2.95 10.15 2.59
N SER A 74 3.10 10.50 3.88
CA SER A 74 3.23 9.51 4.96
C SER A 74 2.56 9.96 6.25
N ALA A 75 2.22 8.97 7.07
CA ALA A 75 1.86 9.16 8.47
C ALA A 75 3.09 9.55 9.31
N ALA A 76 2.85 10.03 10.53
CA ALA A 76 3.90 10.48 11.46
C ALA A 76 4.62 9.33 12.20
N PHE A 77 5.04 8.27 11.49
CA PHE A 77 5.88 7.20 12.04
C PHE A 77 6.92 6.71 11.01
N ALA A 78 8.04 6.18 11.51
CA ALA A 78 9.24 5.90 10.71
C ALA A 78 8.98 4.96 9.53
N GLU A 79 8.23 3.87 9.72
CA GLU A 79 7.94 2.92 8.64
C GLU A 79 7.17 3.58 7.48
N SER A 80 6.15 4.40 7.77
CA SER A 80 5.39 5.11 6.72
C SER A 80 6.28 6.09 5.95
N GLN A 81 7.17 6.79 6.65
CA GLN A 81 8.11 7.73 6.02
C GLN A 81 9.11 7.02 5.10
N ILE A 82 9.69 5.91 5.56
CA ILE A 82 10.61 5.09 4.76
C ILE A 82 9.90 4.55 3.52
N LEU A 83 8.67 4.06 3.66
CA LEU A 83 7.89 3.54 2.54
C LEU A 83 7.54 4.63 1.53
N ALA A 84 7.18 5.83 1.98
CA ALA A 84 6.93 6.95 1.09
C ALA A 84 8.14 7.31 0.24
N GLU A 85 9.34 7.31 0.84
CA GLU A 85 10.60 7.51 0.11
C GLU A 85 10.87 6.40 -0.92
N ILE A 86 10.68 5.14 -0.55
CA ILE A 86 10.83 4.00 -1.46
C ILE A 86 9.89 4.14 -2.67
N TYR A 87 8.63 4.48 -2.43
CA TYR A 87 7.65 4.67 -3.52
C TYR A 87 8.00 5.85 -4.40
N SER A 88 8.39 6.99 -3.83
CA SER A 88 8.78 8.16 -4.61
C SER A 88 10.01 7.89 -5.48
N GLN A 89 11.02 7.20 -4.94
CA GLN A 89 12.20 6.79 -5.71
C GLN A 89 11.86 5.79 -6.83
N ALA A 90 10.96 4.85 -6.56
CA ALA A 90 10.49 3.90 -7.58
C ALA A 90 9.73 4.61 -8.71
N LEU A 91 8.86 5.57 -8.38
CA LEU A 91 8.14 6.39 -9.37
C LEU A 91 9.11 7.21 -10.23
N ASN A 92 10.06 7.91 -9.59
CA ASN A 92 11.10 8.68 -10.28
C ASN A 92 11.95 7.80 -11.22
N LYS A 93 12.33 6.60 -10.78
CA LYS A 93 13.09 5.65 -11.60
C LYS A 93 12.31 5.17 -12.83
N ASN A 94 10.98 5.19 -12.77
CA ASN A 94 10.11 4.81 -13.88
C ASN A 94 9.64 6.01 -14.73
N GLY A 95 10.26 7.18 -14.57
CA GLY A 95 10.01 8.36 -15.42
C GLY A 95 8.84 9.25 -14.98
N PHE A 96 8.23 8.98 -13.82
CA PHE A 96 7.26 9.90 -13.23
C PHE A 96 7.98 10.97 -12.42
N LYS A 97 7.52 12.21 -12.46
CA LYS A 97 7.97 13.24 -11.51
C LYS A 97 7.31 12.96 -10.17
N SER A 98 8.09 12.65 -9.13
CA SER A 98 7.56 12.32 -7.79
C SER A 98 8.35 13.01 -6.68
N SER A 99 7.63 13.41 -5.63
CA SER A 99 8.17 14.00 -4.40
C SER A 99 7.48 13.41 -3.16
N THR A 100 8.02 13.66 -1.97
CA THR A 100 7.46 13.19 -0.70
C THR A 100 6.92 14.33 0.15
N GLN A 101 5.82 14.09 0.86
CA GLN A 101 5.35 14.92 1.97
C GLN A 101 5.30 14.06 3.24
N LEU A 102 6.31 14.20 4.08
CA LEU A 102 6.51 13.29 5.21
C LEU A 102 5.83 13.76 6.49
N GLY A 103 5.40 12.80 7.31
CA GLY A 103 4.98 13.06 8.70
C GLY A 103 3.74 13.94 8.85
N ILE A 104 2.74 13.76 7.99
CA ILE A 104 1.53 14.62 7.95
C ILE A 104 0.73 14.56 9.26
N GLY A 105 0.80 13.44 9.98
CA GLY A 105 0.16 13.28 11.28
C GLY A 105 -0.64 11.98 11.39
N ALA A 106 -1.75 12.08 12.12
CA ALA A 106 -2.72 11.00 12.32
C ALA A 106 -3.58 10.74 11.07
N ARG A 107 -4.38 9.67 11.11
CA ARG A 107 -5.12 9.15 9.95
C ARG A 107 -6.10 10.14 9.37
N GLU A 108 -6.80 10.87 10.23
CA GLU A 108 -7.72 11.94 9.87
C GLU A 108 -7.01 13.01 9.04
N ALA A 109 -5.78 13.37 9.42
CA ALA A 109 -5.01 14.43 8.77
C ALA A 109 -4.53 14.01 7.38
N TYR A 110 -3.90 12.84 7.24
CA TYR A 110 -3.39 12.41 5.94
C TYR A 110 -4.47 11.90 4.98
N LEU A 111 -5.59 11.35 5.47
CA LEU A 111 -6.74 11.06 4.61
C LEU A 111 -7.42 12.35 4.14
N GLY A 112 -7.44 13.39 5.00
CA GLY A 112 -7.85 14.73 4.60
C GLY A 112 -6.96 15.30 3.50
N ALA A 113 -5.64 15.20 3.64
CA ALA A 113 -4.67 15.61 2.62
C ALA A 113 -4.82 14.83 1.31
N LEU A 114 -5.08 13.52 1.39
CA LEU A 114 -5.32 12.67 0.22
C LEU A 114 -6.63 13.04 -0.50
N THR A 115 -7.67 13.36 0.26
CA THR A 115 -8.99 13.72 -0.27
C THR A 115 -8.98 15.12 -0.90
N SER A 116 -8.29 16.08 -0.28
CA SER A 116 -8.12 17.43 -0.82
C SER A 116 -7.22 17.47 -2.05
N GLY A 117 -6.35 16.46 -2.23
CA GLY A 117 -5.34 16.44 -3.28
C GLY A 117 -4.08 17.22 -2.92
N ALA A 118 -3.81 17.44 -1.62
CA ALA A 118 -2.51 17.91 -1.15
C ALA A 118 -1.44 16.81 -1.25
N ILE A 119 -1.86 15.54 -1.21
CA ILE A 119 -1.05 14.37 -1.59
C ILE A 119 -1.87 13.48 -2.54
N ASP A 120 -1.17 12.65 -3.31
CA ASP A 120 -1.79 11.78 -4.32
C ASP A 120 -1.92 10.33 -3.86
N VAL A 121 -0.95 9.87 -3.08
CA VAL A 121 -0.80 8.48 -2.70
C VAL A 121 -0.13 8.36 -1.33
N ILE A 122 -0.54 7.35 -0.55
CA ILE A 122 0.02 7.07 0.77
C ILE A 122 0.12 5.55 1.02
N PRO A 123 1.22 5.04 1.60
CA PRO A 123 1.27 3.67 2.12
C PRO A 123 0.40 3.53 3.38
N GLU A 124 -0.54 2.59 3.36
CA GLU A 124 -1.54 2.41 4.41
C GLU A 124 -1.77 0.94 4.78
N TYR A 125 -2.09 0.70 6.04
CA TYR A 125 -2.54 -0.59 6.56
C TYR A 125 -4.01 -0.80 6.24
N SER A 126 -4.29 -1.60 5.22
CA SER A 126 -5.65 -1.86 4.73
C SER A 126 -6.61 -2.33 5.81
N GLY A 127 -6.20 -3.20 6.74
CA GLY A 127 -7.04 -3.64 7.86
C GLY A 127 -7.40 -2.52 8.83
N ASN A 128 -6.41 -1.70 9.22
CA ASN A 128 -6.63 -0.57 10.12
C ASN A 128 -7.46 0.54 9.46
N LEU A 129 -7.26 0.77 8.17
CA LEU A 129 -8.09 1.68 7.39
C LEU A 129 -9.54 1.19 7.32
N LEU A 130 -9.75 -0.11 7.12
CA LEU A 130 -11.09 -0.68 7.08
C LEU A 130 -11.80 -0.50 8.42
N LEU A 131 -11.17 -0.86 9.54
CA LEU A 131 -11.75 -0.69 10.86
C LEU A 131 -11.97 0.79 11.25
N TYR A 132 -11.17 1.70 10.69
CA TYR A 132 -11.38 3.13 10.85
C TYR A 132 -12.63 3.63 10.10
N LEU A 133 -12.94 3.05 8.94
CA LEU A 133 -14.09 3.45 8.10
C LEU A 133 -15.37 2.65 8.40
N ASP A 134 -15.23 1.43 8.88
CA ASP A 134 -16.29 0.50 9.28
C ASP A 134 -15.83 -0.30 10.50
N GLU A 135 -16.15 0.24 11.68
CA GLU A 135 -15.82 -0.33 12.99
C GLU A 135 -16.44 -1.72 13.24
N ASN A 136 -17.47 -2.10 12.47
CA ASN A 136 -18.16 -3.38 12.60
C ASN A 136 -17.67 -4.43 11.60
N SER A 137 -16.71 -4.10 10.73
CA SER A 137 -16.18 -5.03 9.75
C SER A 137 -15.56 -6.26 10.41
N THR A 138 -15.96 -7.44 9.93
CA THR A 138 -15.41 -8.74 10.34
C THR A 138 -14.41 -9.31 9.35
N ALA A 139 -14.02 -8.55 8.31
CA ALA A 139 -13.07 -9.00 7.30
C ALA A 139 -11.69 -9.28 7.89
N GLN A 140 -11.09 -10.44 7.58
CA GLN A 140 -9.82 -10.86 8.15
C GLN A 140 -8.76 -11.19 7.10
N THR A 141 -9.17 -11.66 5.93
CA THR A 141 -8.23 -11.97 4.86
C THR A 141 -7.90 -10.73 4.03
N LYS A 142 -6.74 -10.74 3.37
CA LYS A 142 -6.32 -9.65 2.47
C LYS A 142 -7.38 -9.35 1.41
N GLN A 143 -7.97 -10.38 0.83
CA GLN A 143 -9.00 -10.26 -0.21
C GLN A 143 -10.29 -9.69 0.37
N GLU A 144 -10.77 -10.21 1.50
CA GLU A 144 -11.97 -9.68 2.18
C GLU A 144 -11.79 -8.21 2.55
N ILE A 145 -10.63 -7.85 3.11
CA ILE A 145 -10.33 -6.48 3.53
C ILE A 145 -10.33 -5.54 2.32
N LEU A 146 -9.66 -5.89 1.23
CA LEU A 146 -9.61 -5.04 0.03
C LEU A 146 -10.98 -4.92 -0.64
N GLN A 147 -11.77 -6.00 -0.64
CA GLN A 147 -13.14 -5.97 -1.15
C GLN A 147 -14.04 -5.07 -0.30
N ALA A 148 -13.98 -5.19 1.02
CA ALA A 148 -14.74 -4.36 1.95
C ALA A 148 -14.36 -2.88 1.84
N LEU A 149 -13.05 -2.59 1.76
CA LEU A 149 -12.54 -1.23 1.51
C LEU A 149 -13.10 -0.61 0.23
N GLY A 150 -13.30 -1.42 -0.82
CA GLY A 150 -13.92 -0.94 -2.06
C GLY A 150 -15.34 -0.41 -1.90
N GLY A 151 -16.05 -0.83 -0.84
CA GLY A 151 -17.41 -0.38 -0.51
C GLY A 151 -17.48 0.81 0.44
N VAL A 152 -16.43 1.06 1.24
CA VAL A 152 -16.45 2.09 2.31
C VAL A 152 -15.51 3.27 2.06
N LEU A 153 -14.54 3.14 1.16
CA LEU A 153 -13.67 4.26 0.76
C LEU A 153 -14.46 5.34 0.03
N ASP A 154 -14.03 6.61 0.19
CA ASP A 154 -14.52 7.70 -0.65
C ASP A 154 -14.40 7.32 -2.13
N LYS A 155 -15.42 7.65 -2.92
CA LYS A 155 -15.52 7.31 -4.34
C LYS A 155 -14.33 7.79 -5.18
N ASN A 156 -13.63 8.82 -4.70
CA ASN A 156 -12.45 9.41 -5.31
C ASN A 156 -11.15 8.76 -4.80
N LEU A 157 -11.21 7.77 -3.92
CA LEU A 157 -10.06 7.03 -3.42
C LEU A 157 -10.09 5.58 -3.90
N LYS A 158 -8.91 4.96 -3.95
CA LYS A 158 -8.76 3.55 -4.29
C LYS A 158 -7.58 2.96 -3.54
N ALA A 159 -7.82 1.84 -2.87
CA ALA A 159 -6.75 0.97 -2.40
C ALA A 159 -6.21 0.12 -3.56
N LEU A 160 -4.89 0.11 -3.74
CA LEU A 160 -4.19 -0.78 -4.65
C LEU A 160 -3.94 -2.14 -4.00
N ASP A 161 -3.43 -3.06 -4.81
CA ASP A 161 -3.02 -4.39 -4.37
C ASP A 161 -2.12 -4.29 -3.14
N ALA A 162 -2.45 -5.07 -2.11
CA ALA A 162 -1.61 -5.08 -0.92
C ALA A 162 -0.27 -5.76 -1.21
N SER A 163 0.77 -5.33 -0.51
CA SER A 163 2.05 -6.01 -0.43
C SER A 163 1.90 -7.45 0.09
N GLN A 164 2.92 -8.27 -0.13
CA GLN A 164 3.10 -9.55 0.57
C GLN A 164 3.61 -9.33 2.01
N ALA A 165 4.25 -8.18 2.27
CA ALA A 165 4.64 -7.79 3.61
C ALA A 165 3.39 -7.39 4.41
N GLU A 166 3.29 -7.97 5.60
CA GLU A 166 2.24 -7.68 6.56
C GLU A 166 2.88 -7.17 7.85
N ASN A 167 2.40 -6.04 8.36
CA ASN A 167 2.65 -5.65 9.73
C ASN A 167 1.37 -5.93 10.51
N LYS A 168 1.47 -6.81 11.50
CA LYS A 168 0.39 -7.26 12.37
C LYS A 168 0.99 -7.41 13.75
N ASP A 169 0.24 -7.00 14.77
CA ASP A 169 0.64 -7.24 16.15
C ASP A 169 0.85 -8.74 16.35
N THR A 170 1.98 -9.09 16.95
CA THR A 170 2.34 -10.47 17.24
C THR A 170 3.05 -10.54 18.58
N LEU A 171 3.06 -11.73 19.17
CA LEU A 171 3.89 -12.03 20.33
C LEU A 171 5.26 -12.49 19.85
N VAL A 172 6.30 -11.86 20.39
CA VAL A 172 7.68 -12.26 20.14
C VAL A 172 8.28 -12.86 21.41
N VAL A 173 9.09 -13.90 21.23
CA VAL A 173 9.84 -14.55 22.31
C VAL A 173 11.33 -14.48 22.00
N THR A 174 12.16 -14.63 23.03
CA THR A 174 13.61 -14.77 22.79
C THR A 174 13.91 -16.05 22.01
N GLN A 175 15.00 -16.06 21.25
CA GLN A 175 15.44 -17.25 20.52
C GLN A 175 15.65 -18.45 21.46
N GLN A 176 16.16 -18.21 22.67
CA GLN A 176 16.35 -19.25 23.67
C GLN A 176 15.01 -19.86 24.11
N THR A 177 13.99 -19.04 24.35
CA THR A 177 12.64 -19.50 24.69
C THR A 177 12.02 -20.29 23.54
N ALA A 178 12.12 -19.79 22.30
CA ALA A 178 11.61 -20.48 21.12
C ALA A 178 12.25 -21.87 20.96
N GLN A 179 13.56 -21.98 21.14
CA GLN A 179 14.27 -23.27 21.05
C GLN A 179 13.93 -24.20 22.23
N LYS A 180 13.86 -23.68 23.45
CA LYS A 180 13.55 -24.47 24.65
C LYS A 180 12.19 -25.16 24.54
N TYR A 181 11.19 -24.46 24.01
CA TYR A 181 9.82 -24.94 23.93
C TYR A 181 9.39 -25.35 22.50
N ASN A 182 10.33 -25.32 21.54
CA ASN A 182 10.08 -25.59 20.11
C ASN A 182 8.89 -24.80 19.54
N LEU A 183 8.90 -23.49 19.74
CA LEU A 183 7.81 -22.59 19.34
C LEU A 183 7.98 -22.12 17.90
N HIS A 184 7.00 -22.40 17.06
CA HIS A 184 6.92 -21.86 15.68
C HIS A 184 5.64 -21.07 15.42
N THR A 185 4.61 -21.27 16.25
CA THR A 185 3.28 -20.65 16.08
C THR A 185 2.71 -20.18 17.42
N LEU A 186 1.63 -19.38 17.38
CA LEU A 186 0.86 -19.05 18.59
C LEU A 186 0.21 -20.29 19.23
N ASP A 187 -0.14 -21.31 18.44
CA ASP A 187 -0.66 -22.58 18.97
C ASP A 187 0.41 -23.35 19.74
N ASP A 188 1.68 -23.26 19.34
CA ASP A 188 2.78 -23.82 20.13
C ASP A 188 2.99 -23.05 21.43
N LEU A 189 2.89 -21.72 21.36
CA LEU A 189 3.02 -20.86 22.53
C LEU A 189 1.89 -21.13 23.54
N ALA A 190 0.66 -21.37 23.06
CA ALA A 190 -0.50 -21.69 23.89
C ALA A 190 -0.28 -22.93 24.78
N LYS A 191 0.43 -23.96 24.27
CA LYS A 191 0.71 -25.20 25.00
C LYS A 191 1.58 -25.00 26.25
N VAL A 192 2.37 -23.93 26.27
CA VAL A 192 3.30 -23.60 27.37
C VAL A 192 3.00 -22.25 27.99
N CYS A 193 1.85 -21.64 27.65
CA CYS A 193 1.53 -20.26 27.98
C CYS A 193 1.52 -20.03 29.50
N THR A 194 1.07 -21.00 30.30
CA THR A 194 1.07 -20.95 31.76
C THR A 194 2.47 -20.99 32.40
N GLU A 195 3.52 -21.22 31.62
CA GLU A 195 4.92 -21.10 32.05
C GLU A 195 5.58 -19.77 31.63
N LEU A 196 4.89 -18.96 30.82
CA LEU A 196 5.42 -17.76 30.22
C LEU A 196 4.88 -16.49 30.89
N LYS A 197 5.72 -15.46 30.93
CA LYS A 197 5.32 -14.10 31.27
C LYS A 197 5.14 -13.30 29.99
N ILE A 198 4.05 -12.57 29.86
CA ILE A 198 3.81 -11.67 28.71
C ILE A 198 4.05 -10.23 29.17
N GLY A 199 5.03 -9.59 28.54
CA GLY A 199 5.28 -8.15 28.70
C GLY A 199 4.64 -7.37 27.55
N ALA A 200 3.72 -6.46 27.84
CA ALA A 200 3.13 -5.57 26.83
C ALA A 200 2.61 -4.27 27.47
N ALA A 201 2.15 -3.33 26.64
CA ALA A 201 1.54 -2.08 27.10
C ALA A 201 0.28 -2.37 27.94
N PRO A 202 -0.07 -1.50 28.92
CA PRO A 202 -1.15 -1.76 29.89
C PRO A 202 -2.49 -2.13 29.23
N GLU A 203 -2.82 -1.50 28.11
CA GLU A 203 -4.06 -1.75 27.37
C GLU A 203 -4.17 -3.19 26.86
N PHE A 204 -3.06 -3.89 26.67
CA PHE A 204 -3.06 -5.29 26.23
C PHE A 204 -3.70 -6.23 27.26
N ALA A 205 -3.80 -5.83 28.53
CA ALA A 205 -4.51 -6.62 29.54
C ALA A 205 -6.03 -6.69 29.27
N GLU A 206 -6.61 -5.67 28.63
CA GLU A 206 -8.06 -5.48 28.54
C GLU A 206 -8.60 -5.47 27.10
N ARG A 207 -7.76 -5.10 26.11
CA ARG A 207 -8.19 -5.01 24.70
C ARG A 207 -8.58 -6.39 24.17
N ALA A 208 -9.56 -6.45 23.27
CA ALA A 208 -10.00 -7.69 22.64
C ALA A 208 -8.89 -8.43 21.87
N TYR A 209 -7.87 -7.72 21.38
CA TYR A 209 -6.69 -8.30 20.75
C TYR A 209 -5.57 -8.70 21.74
N GLY A 210 -5.77 -8.40 23.03
CA GLY A 210 -4.84 -8.63 24.12
C GLY A 210 -5.02 -9.98 24.82
N ILE A 211 -4.84 -10.01 26.14
CA ILE A 211 -5.04 -11.22 26.97
C ILE A 211 -6.41 -11.89 26.77
N PRO A 212 -7.55 -11.15 26.71
CA PRO A 212 -8.85 -11.75 26.41
C PRO A 212 -8.87 -12.49 25.07
N GLY A 213 -8.34 -11.88 24.01
CA GLY A 213 -8.27 -12.49 22.68
C GLY A 213 -7.38 -13.72 22.62
N LEU A 214 -6.24 -13.71 23.33
CA LEU A 214 -5.35 -14.86 23.45
C LEU A 214 -6.03 -16.04 24.15
N LYS A 215 -6.79 -15.75 25.21
CA LYS A 215 -7.58 -16.76 25.90
C LYS A 215 -8.68 -17.32 25.01
N ASP A 216 -9.46 -16.46 24.35
CA ASP A 216 -10.63 -16.87 23.58
C ASP A 216 -10.26 -17.62 22.31
N LYS A 217 -9.19 -17.21 21.61
CA LYS A 217 -8.78 -17.82 20.34
C LYS A 217 -7.81 -18.99 20.50
N TYR A 218 -6.93 -18.94 21.50
CA TYR A 218 -5.83 -19.89 21.65
C TYR A 218 -5.81 -20.63 22.99
N GLY A 219 -6.73 -20.32 23.92
CA GLY A 219 -6.70 -20.90 25.27
C GLY A 219 -5.48 -20.48 26.10
N CYS A 220 -4.75 -19.44 25.68
CA CYS A 220 -3.52 -19.00 26.31
C CYS A 220 -3.80 -18.01 27.43
N VAL A 221 -3.51 -18.42 28.67
CA VAL A 221 -3.48 -17.54 29.85
C VAL A 221 -2.04 -17.56 30.39
N PRO A 222 -1.30 -16.44 30.33
CA PRO A 222 0.09 -16.42 30.77
C PRO A 222 0.20 -16.62 32.29
N ALA A 223 1.35 -17.08 32.74
CA ALA A 223 1.67 -17.18 34.17
C ALA A 223 1.57 -15.80 34.86
N GLU A 224 1.99 -14.76 34.14
CA GLU A 224 2.01 -13.39 34.62
C GLU A 224 1.92 -12.42 33.43
N PHE A 225 1.15 -11.35 33.60
CA PHE A 225 1.18 -10.19 32.72
C PHE A 225 2.04 -9.09 33.35
N VAL A 226 3.02 -8.60 32.60
CA VAL A 226 3.92 -7.53 33.03
C VAL A 226 3.62 -6.30 32.18
N SER A 227 3.08 -5.27 32.82
CA SER A 227 2.86 -3.99 32.14
C SER A 227 4.19 -3.32 31.84
N LEU A 228 4.45 -3.03 30.56
CA LEU A 228 5.62 -2.29 30.10
C LEU A 228 5.22 -0.83 29.84
N ALA A 229 5.93 0.12 30.45
CA ALA A 229 5.65 1.55 30.38
C ALA A 229 6.33 2.17 29.16
N ASP A 230 5.92 1.74 27.97
CA ASP A 230 6.50 2.18 26.71
C ASP A 230 5.47 1.94 25.60
N GLY A 231 4.68 2.97 25.31
CA GLY A 231 3.64 2.98 24.26
C GLY A 231 4.19 2.84 22.83
N GLU A 232 5.50 2.69 22.66
CA GLU A 232 6.17 2.43 21.38
C GLU A 232 7.41 1.56 21.60
N GLY A 233 7.23 0.28 21.97
CA GLY A 233 8.11 -0.86 21.62
C GLY A 233 9.65 -0.75 21.71
N HIS A 234 10.23 0.21 22.43
CA HIS A 234 11.67 0.37 22.58
C HIS A 234 12.04 0.49 24.06
N SER A 235 12.05 -0.65 24.76
CA SER A 235 12.61 -0.70 26.10
C SER A 235 14.14 -0.53 26.04
N PRO A 236 14.72 0.47 26.73
CA PRO A 236 16.15 0.78 26.65
C PRO A 236 16.99 -0.06 27.63
N SER A 237 16.70 -1.36 27.77
CA SER A 237 17.55 -2.25 28.56
C SER A 237 18.16 -3.36 27.72
N LYS A 238 19.37 -3.06 27.23
CA LYS A 238 20.41 -3.92 26.62
C LYS A 238 20.29 -4.13 25.10
N PRO A 239 21.36 -3.83 24.33
CA PRO A 239 21.36 -3.98 22.88
C PRO A 239 21.52 -5.46 22.53
N CYS A 240 20.40 -6.15 22.28
CA CYS A 240 20.42 -7.49 21.69
C CYS A 240 20.16 -7.37 20.18
N ARG A 241 21.09 -7.94 19.40
CA ARG A 241 21.06 -8.00 17.94
C ARG A 241 19.67 -8.36 17.43
N ILE A 242 19.13 -7.48 16.61
CA ILE A 242 17.86 -7.66 15.90
C ILE A 242 18.04 -8.80 14.90
N THR A 243 17.42 -9.94 15.19
CA THR A 243 16.97 -10.87 14.16
C THR A 243 15.52 -11.20 14.49
N PRO A 244 14.55 -10.59 13.79
CA PRO A 244 13.16 -10.94 14.01
C PRO A 244 12.91 -12.25 13.27
N CYS A 245 12.83 -13.35 14.01
CA CYS A 245 12.15 -14.54 13.51
C CYS A 245 10.67 -14.39 13.86
N ARG A 246 9.90 -14.18 12.82
CA ARG A 246 8.44 -14.21 12.82
C ARG A 246 8.01 -15.64 13.15
N LEU A 247 7.24 -15.81 14.23
CA LEU A 247 6.37 -16.98 14.41
C LEU A 247 5.18 -16.84 13.44
#